data_AF-A0A5K0ZTS1-F1
#
_entry.id   AF-A0A5K0ZTS1-F1
#
_cell.length_a   1.000
_cell.length_b   1.000
_cell.length_c   1.000
_cell.angle_alpha   90.00
_cell.angle_beta   90.00
_cell.angle_gamma   90.00
#
_symmetry.space_group_name_H-M   'P 1'
#
loop_
_entity.id
_entity.type
_entity.pdbx_description
1 polymer ?
#
loop_
_entity_poly.entity_id
_entity_poly.type
_entity_poly.pdbx_seq_one_letter_code
_entity_poly.pdbx_strand_id
1 'polypeptide(L)' 'DELRDAVLLVFANKQDLPNAMNAAEITDKLGLHSLRQRH' A
#
# COMPACT_ATOMS: atom_id res chain seq x y z
N ASP A 1 3.70 -19.89 2.71
CA ASP A 1 3.40 -19.65 4.13
C ASP A 1 4.19 -18.51 4.75
N GLU A 2 5.51 -18.41 4.55
CA GLU A 2 6.34 -17.40 5.26
C GLU A 2 5.88 -15.94 5.12
N LEU A 3 5.25 -15.58 3.99
CA LEU A 3 4.76 -14.22 3.74
C LEU A 3 3.29 -14.01 4.13
N ARG A 4 2.58 -15.05 4.58
CA ARG A 4 1.16 -14.97 4.95
C ARG A 4 0.93 -14.04 6.14
N ASP A 5 1.80 -14.12 7.13
CA ASP A 5 1.72 -13.33 8.37
C ASP A 5 2.75 -12.18 8.40
N ALA A 6 3.42 -11.93 7.27
CA ALA A 6 4.41 -10.87 7.17
C ALA A 6 3.72 -9.49 7.20
N VAL A 7 4.33 -8.55 7.93
CA VAL A 7 3.90 -7.15 7.93
C VAL A 7 4.31 -6.49 6.62
N LEU A 8 3.34 -5.89 5.93
CA LEU A 8 3.58 -5.09 4.73
C LEU A 8 3.70 -3.61 5.10
N LEU A 9 4.88 -3.02 4.87
CA LEU A 9 5.11 -1.57 4.95
C LEU A 9 5.21 -0.99 3.54
N VAL A 10 4.37 0.00 3.24
CA VAL A 10 4.39 0.73 1.96
C VAL A 10 4.78 2.18 2.21
N PHE A 11 5.85 2.63 1.54
CA PHE A 11 6.25 4.04 1.55
C PHE A 11 5.62 4.78 0.37
N ALA A 12 4.82 5.80 0.66
CA ALA A 12 4.36 6.78 -0.32
C ALA A 12 5.51 7.75 -0.68
N ASN A 13 6.51 7.27 -1.42
CA ASN A 13 7.73 8.03 -1.68
C ASN A 13 7.54 9.17 -2.71
N LYS A 14 8.51 10.08 -2.78
CA LYS A 14 8.57 11.23 -3.70
C LYS A 14 7.46 12.28 -3.51
N GLN A 15 7.09 12.53 -2.26
CA GLN A 15 6.09 13.54 -1.89
C GLN A 15 6.54 14.99 -2.19
N ASP A 16 7.80 15.18 -2.57
CA ASP A 16 8.35 16.43 -3.07
C ASP A 16 7.90 16.77 -4.50
N LEU A 17 7.45 15.77 -5.27
CA LEU A 17 7.08 15.98 -6.67
C LEU A 17 5.67 16.55 -6.84
N PRO A 18 5.45 17.38 -7.87
CA PRO A 18 4.09 17.72 -8.27
C PRO A 18 3.33 16.46 -8.66
N ASN A 19 2.06 16.37 -8.23
CA ASN A 19 1.18 15.20 -8.40
C ASN A 19 1.56 13.97 -7.58
N ALA A 20 2.35 14.13 -6.51
CA ALA A 20 2.55 13.05 -5.56
C ALA A 20 1.20 12.58 -4.99
N MET A 21 1.00 11.27 -5.00
CA MET A 21 -0.21 10.66 -4.46
C MET A 21 -0.08 10.51 -2.95
N ASN A 22 -1.16 10.82 -2.23
CA ASN A 22 -1.23 10.58 -0.80
C ASN A 22 -1.41 9.08 -0.50
N ALA A 23 -1.28 8.72 0.78
CA ALA A 23 -1.37 7.33 1.21
C ALA A 23 -2.72 6.66 0.89
N ALA A 24 -3.84 7.40 0.94
CA ALA A 24 -5.15 6.86 0.64
C ALA A 24 -5.28 6.50 -0.85
N GLU A 25 -4.86 7.41 -1.74
CA GLU A 25 -4.87 7.18 -3.19
C GLU A 25 -3.99 5.98 -3.59
N ILE A 26 -2.83 5.83 -2.94
CA ILE A 26 -1.94 4.67 -3.15
C ILE A 26 -2.60 3.39 -2.64
N THR A 27 -3.25 3.43 -1.48
CA THR A 27 -3.95 2.28 -0.88
C THR A 27 -5.03 1.76 -1.83
N ASP A 28 -5.81 2.67 -2.41
CA ASP A 28 -6.88 2.35 -3.36
C ASP A 28 -6.30 1.80 -4.68
N LYS A 29 -5.32 2.48 -5.28
CA LYS A 29 -4.72 2.08 -6.56
C LYS A 29 -3.98 0.75 -6.49
N LEU A 30 -3.33 0.45 -5.37
CA LEU A 30 -2.66 -0.83 -5.14
C LEU A 30 -3.63 -1.92 -4.63
N GLY A 31 -4.90 -1.60 -4.42
CA GLY A 31 -5.92 -2.55 -3.98
C GLY A 31 -5.64 -3.15 -2.60
N LEU A 32 -4.97 -2.42 -1.70
CA LEU A 32 -4.50 -2.96 -0.41
C LEU A 32 -5.65 -3.34 0.53
N HIS A 33 -6.85 -2.79 0.33
CA HIS A 33 -8.05 -3.20 1.05
C HIS A 33 -8.36 -4.70 0.90
N SER A 34 -8.04 -5.27 -0.26
CA SER A 34 -8.24 -6.70 -0.55
C SER A 34 -7.21 -7.61 0.11
N LEU A 35 -6.02 -7.08 0.44
CA LEU A 35 -4.94 -7.85 1.07
C LEU A 35 -5.32 -8.30 2.49
N ARG A 36 -6.21 -7.57 3.16
CA ARG A 36 -6.74 -7.93 4.48
C ARG A 36 -7.71 -9.12 4.47
N GLN A 37 -8.18 -9.55 3.29
CA GLN A 37 -9.15 -10.65 3.10
C GLN A 37 -8.52 -11.92 2.50
N ARG A 38 -7.19 -12.06 2.53
CA ARG A 38 -6.54 -13.30 2.10
C ARG A 38 -6.76 -14.39 3.15
N HIS A 39 -7.73 -15.26 2.91
CA HIS A 39 -7.96 -16.51 3.64
C HIS A 39 -6.79 -17.48 3.49
#